data_AF-A0A950HJQ3-F1
#
_entry.id   AF-A0A950HJQ3-F1
#
_cell.length_a   1.000
_cell.length_b   1.000
_cell.length_c   1.000
_cell.angle_alpha   90.00
_cell.angle_beta   90.00
_cell.angle_gamma   90.00
#
_symmetry.space_group_name_H-M   'P 1'
#
loop_
_entity.id
_entity.type
_entity.pdbx_description
1 polymer ?
#
loop_
_entity_poly.entity_id
_entity_poly.type
_entity_poly.pdbx_seq_one_letter_code
_entity_poly.pdbx_strand_id
1 'polypeptide(L)'
;MGQMPRELTPLDSALHFFGAELRHWRTVRELSQAALGQRTHDSGALIGKIEKGERFPSLMLTRRLDAALDTGGVLERLWPRVDHERATRDAPASGGGPGVGDLGLAWSATPHATVEVVAELWRTDLDRRSVLASAAWVASAFTGPTREWLLNRRDEILNARSGRRVGQRDVDALWAMCGAFTDADHRLGGGYARSTLLHYVNQVVLPLLHGSYDDTIGRGLMAATARLCDLCAFMSFDSNKQGLAQRYFIQALRLAQAGGNRALECFRFY
;
A
#
# COMPACT_ATOMS: atom_id res chain seq x y z
N MET A 1 -22.19 9.95 -43.59
CA MET A 1 -23.02 8.95 -42.86
C MET A 1 -22.80 9.16 -41.38
N GLY A 2 -23.77 9.76 -40.68
CA GLY A 2 -23.68 10.05 -39.25
C GLY A 2 -23.93 8.78 -38.45
N GLN A 3 -22.92 8.31 -37.72
CA GLN A 3 -23.03 7.16 -36.83
C GLN A 3 -24.06 7.50 -35.73
N MET A 4 -25.15 6.73 -35.63
CA MET A 4 -26.15 6.91 -34.57
C MET A 4 -25.45 6.85 -33.20
N PRO A 5 -25.69 7.81 -32.28
CA PRO A 5 -25.12 7.75 -30.95
C PRO A 5 -25.65 6.50 -30.23
N ARG A 6 -24.75 5.61 -29.84
CA ARG A 6 -25.08 4.40 -29.07
C ARG A 6 -25.88 4.78 -27.81
N GLU A 7 -26.97 4.05 -27.54
CA GLU A 7 -27.78 4.23 -26.34
C GLU A 7 -26.90 4.07 -25.10
N LEU A 8 -27.02 5.02 -24.17
CA LEU A 8 -26.36 4.94 -22.87
C LEU A 8 -27.30 4.20 -21.91
N THR A 9 -26.74 3.40 -21.01
CA THR A 9 -27.47 2.65 -19.98
C THR A 9 -27.09 3.17 -18.58
N PRO A 10 -27.67 4.29 -18.12
CA PRO A 10 -27.18 5.00 -16.93
C PRO A 10 -27.38 4.22 -15.62
N LEU A 11 -28.21 3.18 -15.63
CA LEU A 11 -28.55 2.38 -14.46
C LEU A 11 -27.67 1.13 -14.31
N ASP A 12 -26.82 0.83 -15.30
CA ASP A 12 -26.01 -0.40 -15.30
C ASP A 12 -24.86 -0.32 -14.30
N SER A 13 -24.27 0.86 -14.12
CA SER A 13 -23.17 1.04 -13.17
C SER A 13 -22.91 2.52 -12.84
N ALA A 14 -22.16 2.79 -11.75
CA ALA A 14 -21.77 4.15 -11.38
C ALA A 14 -20.92 4.82 -12.47
N LEU A 15 -20.08 4.05 -13.17
CA LEU A 15 -19.31 4.52 -14.33
C LEU A 15 -20.22 4.89 -15.51
N HIS A 16 -21.26 4.11 -15.80
CA HIS A 16 -22.22 4.42 -16.86
C HIS A 16 -23.09 5.65 -16.50
N PHE A 17 -23.49 5.77 -15.23
CA PHE A 17 -24.17 6.96 -14.73
C PHE A 17 -23.30 8.21 -14.88
N PHE A 18 -22.02 8.13 -14.50
CA PHE A 18 -21.07 9.22 -14.68
C PHE A 18 -20.90 9.61 -16.15
N GLY A 19 -20.80 8.62 -17.05
CA GLY A 19 -20.70 8.85 -18.49
C GLY A 19 -21.93 9.54 -19.07
N ALA A 20 -23.13 9.17 -18.62
CA ALA A 20 -24.38 9.80 -19.00
C ALA A 20 -24.49 11.25 -18.51
N GLU A 21 -24.10 11.51 -17.27
CA GLU A 21 -24.09 12.85 -16.68
C GLU A 21 -23.09 13.76 -17.39
N LEU A 22 -21.88 13.25 -17.68
CA LEU A 22 -20.87 13.96 -18.46
C LEU A 22 -21.40 14.35 -19.85
N ARG A 23 -22.07 13.42 -20.55
CA ARG A 23 -22.67 13.68 -21.86
C ARG A 23 -23.82 14.70 -21.76
N HIS A 24 -24.63 14.62 -20.71
CA HIS A 24 -25.73 15.55 -20.46
C HIS A 24 -25.20 16.99 -20.34
N TRP A 25 -24.26 17.24 -19.41
CA TRP A 25 -23.67 18.57 -19.23
C TRP A 25 -22.91 19.05 -20.46
N ARG A 26 -22.17 18.17 -21.14
CA ARG A 26 -21.50 18.54 -22.40
C ARG A 26 -22.51 19.02 -23.46
N THR A 27 -23.65 18.35 -23.58
CA THR A 27 -24.68 18.68 -24.59
C THR A 27 -25.43 19.96 -24.21
N VAL A 28 -25.73 20.16 -22.92
CA VAL A 28 -26.32 21.41 -22.40
C VAL A 28 -25.40 22.62 -22.64
N ARG A 29 -24.08 22.41 -22.68
CA ARG A 29 -23.08 23.43 -23.02
C ARG A 29 -22.73 23.49 -24.51
N GLU A 30 -23.43 22.74 -25.35
CA GLU A 30 -23.25 22.68 -26.81
C GLU A 30 -21.82 22.34 -27.26
N LEU A 31 -21.07 21.61 -26.42
CA LEU A 31 -19.70 21.23 -26.72
C LEU A 31 -19.64 19.89 -27.47
N SER A 32 -18.78 19.79 -28.48
CA SER A 32 -18.40 18.49 -29.04
C SER A 32 -17.42 17.78 -28.10
N GLN A 33 -17.28 16.45 -28.22
CA GLN A 33 -16.28 15.69 -27.45
C GLN A 33 -14.86 16.21 -27.69
N ALA A 34 -14.55 16.63 -28.93
CA ALA A 34 -13.26 17.22 -29.30
C ALA A 34 -13.04 18.59 -28.64
N ALA A 35 -14.08 19.44 -28.63
CA ALA A 35 -14.01 20.75 -27.99
C ALA A 35 -13.87 20.66 -26.46
N LEU A 36 -14.58 19.72 -25.82
CA LEU A 36 -14.41 19.47 -24.40
C LEU A 36 -13.02 18.93 -24.07
N GLY A 37 -12.52 17.97 -24.86
CA GLY A 37 -11.15 17.47 -24.71
C GLY A 37 -10.12 18.60 -24.78
N GLN A 38 -10.20 19.47 -25.79
CA GLN A 38 -9.29 20.63 -25.89
C GLN A 38 -9.35 21.53 -24.65
N ARG A 39 -10.55 21.82 -24.13
CA ARG A 39 -10.74 22.65 -22.93
C ARG A 39 -10.16 22.02 -21.67
N THR A 40 -10.15 20.69 -21.55
CA THR A 40 -9.57 19.99 -20.39
C THR A 40 -8.13 19.57 -20.59
N HIS A 41 -7.51 19.90 -21.72
CA HIS A 41 -6.20 19.40 -22.17
C HIS A 41 -6.14 17.87 -22.32
N ASP A 42 -7.24 17.26 -22.74
CA ASP A 42 -7.40 15.83 -22.99
C ASP A 42 -7.86 15.55 -24.44
N SER A 43 -7.88 14.28 -24.85
CA SER A 43 -8.38 13.91 -26.19
C SER A 43 -9.90 13.74 -26.19
N GLY A 44 -10.58 14.18 -27.26
CA GLY A 44 -12.02 13.91 -27.44
C GLY A 44 -12.35 12.41 -27.50
N ALA A 45 -11.39 11.58 -27.90
CA ALA A 45 -11.51 10.12 -27.85
C ALA A 45 -11.57 9.59 -26.39
N LEU A 46 -10.81 10.18 -25.46
CA LEU A 46 -10.89 9.85 -24.04
C LEU A 46 -12.26 10.24 -23.47
N ILE A 47 -12.75 11.44 -23.78
CA ILE A 47 -14.10 11.89 -23.40
C ILE A 47 -15.16 10.90 -23.89
N GLY A 48 -15.08 10.49 -25.16
CA GLY A 48 -16.02 9.52 -25.73
C GLY A 48 -15.97 8.13 -25.07
N LYS A 49 -14.80 7.67 -24.62
CA LYS A 49 -14.68 6.40 -23.86
C LYS A 49 -15.26 6.51 -22.46
N ILE A 50 -15.11 7.66 -21.79
CA ILE A 50 -15.70 7.91 -20.47
C ILE A 50 -17.23 8.00 -20.57
N GLU A 51 -17.75 8.72 -21.56
CA GLU A 51 -19.20 8.84 -21.79
C GLU A 51 -19.88 7.48 -22.02
N LYS A 52 -19.18 6.54 -22.63
CA LYS A 52 -19.67 5.17 -22.89
C LYS A 52 -19.43 4.20 -21.72
N GLY A 53 -18.78 4.64 -20.64
CA GLY A 53 -18.40 3.77 -19.53
C GLY A 53 -17.31 2.73 -19.88
N GLU A 54 -16.54 2.97 -20.95
CA GLU A 54 -15.44 2.09 -21.38
C GLU A 54 -14.11 2.45 -20.69
N ARG A 55 -14.01 3.65 -20.11
CA ARG A 55 -12.80 4.14 -19.42
C ARG A 55 -13.16 4.88 -18.15
N PHE A 56 -12.53 4.48 -17.04
CA PHE A 56 -12.63 5.22 -15.78
C PHE A 56 -11.92 6.57 -15.87
N PRO A 57 -12.57 7.68 -15.46
CA PRO A 57 -11.89 8.97 -15.29
C PRO A 57 -10.92 8.92 -14.12
N SER A 58 -10.09 9.94 -13.95
CA SER A 58 -9.29 10.17 -12.72
C SER A 58 -9.89 11.34 -11.95
N LEU A 59 -9.64 11.44 -10.64
CA LEU A 59 -10.11 12.58 -9.84
C LEU A 59 -9.68 13.94 -10.45
N MET A 60 -8.44 14.02 -10.91
CA MET A 60 -7.92 15.25 -11.52
C MET A 60 -8.63 15.58 -12.84
N LEU A 61 -8.94 14.57 -13.66
CA LEU A 61 -9.74 14.75 -14.87
C LEU A 61 -11.18 15.16 -14.53
N THR A 62 -11.81 14.53 -13.54
CA THR A 62 -13.16 14.87 -13.08
C THR A 62 -13.27 16.33 -12.64
N ARG A 63 -12.30 16.82 -11.86
CA ARG A 63 -12.25 18.24 -11.46
C ARG A 63 -12.12 19.20 -12.64
N ARG A 64 -11.29 18.85 -13.64
CA ARG A 64 -11.17 19.64 -14.87
C ARG A 64 -12.46 19.63 -15.68
N LEU A 65 -13.17 18.50 -15.74
CA LEU A 65 -14.46 18.39 -16.43
C LEU A 65 -15.53 19.24 -15.75
N ASP A 66 -15.60 19.22 -14.40
CA ASP A 66 -16.51 20.08 -13.65
C ASP A 66 -16.23 21.56 -13.88
N ALA A 67 -14.95 21.96 -13.85
CA ALA A 67 -14.56 23.35 -14.12
C ALA A 67 -14.84 23.77 -15.57
N ALA A 68 -14.62 22.89 -16.55
CA ALA A 68 -14.81 23.18 -17.96
C ALA A 68 -16.29 23.23 -18.39
N LEU A 69 -17.16 22.51 -17.67
CA LEU A 69 -18.60 22.44 -17.93
C LEU A 69 -19.43 23.32 -16.99
N ASP A 70 -18.81 23.90 -15.96
CA ASP A 70 -19.44 24.70 -14.92
C ASP A 70 -20.67 23.99 -14.33
N THR A 71 -20.41 22.81 -13.76
CA THR A 71 -21.42 21.89 -13.20
C THR A 71 -21.70 22.14 -11.72
N GLY A 72 -20.91 22.99 -11.06
CA GLY A 72 -20.96 23.15 -9.60
C GLY A 72 -20.53 21.90 -8.82
N GLY A 73 -19.59 21.11 -9.37
CA GLY A 73 -19.01 19.94 -8.68
C GLY A 73 -19.90 18.69 -8.71
N VAL A 74 -20.83 18.59 -9.66
CA VAL A 74 -21.70 17.40 -9.80
C VAL A 74 -20.86 16.16 -10.13
N LEU A 75 -19.89 16.24 -11.05
CA LEU A 75 -19.10 15.08 -11.45
C LEU A 75 -18.14 14.65 -10.33
N GLU A 76 -17.54 15.59 -9.60
CA GLU A 76 -16.71 15.32 -8.42
C GLU A 76 -17.52 14.68 -7.30
N ARG A 77 -18.79 15.06 -7.10
CA ARG A 77 -19.68 14.37 -6.14
C ARG A 77 -20.01 12.93 -6.54
N LEU A 78 -20.02 12.62 -7.84
CA LEU A 78 -20.23 11.26 -8.34
C LEU A 78 -18.95 10.41 -8.30
N TRP A 79 -17.78 11.05 -8.29
CA TRP A 79 -16.49 10.39 -8.34
C TRP A 79 -16.29 9.29 -7.29
N PRO A 80 -16.63 9.45 -5.99
CA PRO A 80 -16.44 8.39 -5.00
C PRO A 80 -17.13 7.07 -5.36
N ARG A 81 -18.29 7.13 -6.03
CA ARG A 81 -19.01 5.92 -6.47
C ARG A 81 -18.32 5.24 -7.65
N VAL A 82 -17.78 6.04 -8.57
CA VAL A 82 -17.00 5.55 -9.73
C VAL A 82 -15.67 4.95 -9.30
N ASP A 83 -15.00 5.58 -8.33
CA ASP A 83 -13.75 5.11 -7.76
C ASP A 83 -13.93 3.80 -6.98
N HIS A 84 -15.04 3.69 -6.23
CA HIS A 84 -15.43 2.44 -5.58
C HIS A 84 -15.72 1.34 -6.61
N GLU A 85 -16.49 1.62 -7.67
CA GLU A 85 -16.73 0.65 -8.73
C GLU A 85 -15.41 0.21 -9.41
N ARG A 86 -14.52 1.16 -9.71
CA ARG A 86 -13.19 0.87 -10.26
C ARG A 86 -12.43 -0.09 -9.34
N ALA A 87 -12.39 0.23 -8.04
CA ALA A 87 -11.74 -0.61 -7.04
C ALA A 87 -12.38 -2.01 -6.96
N THR A 88 -13.71 -2.14 -7.13
CA THR A 88 -14.39 -3.45 -7.16
C THR A 88 -14.17 -4.23 -8.46
N ARG A 89 -14.00 -3.56 -9.61
CA ARG A 89 -13.70 -4.22 -10.90
C ARG A 89 -12.23 -4.62 -11.02
N ASP A 90 -11.35 -3.83 -10.43
CA ASP A 90 -9.92 -4.12 -10.34
C ASP A 90 -9.62 -5.08 -9.17
N ALA A 91 -10.59 -5.32 -8.27
CA ALA A 91 -10.48 -6.34 -7.24
C ALA A 91 -10.53 -7.74 -7.87
N PRO A 92 -9.61 -8.65 -7.50
CA PRO A 92 -9.63 -10.01 -8.01
C PRO A 92 -10.91 -10.73 -7.56
N ALA A 93 -11.49 -11.54 -8.45
CA ALA A 93 -12.62 -12.40 -8.14
C ALA A 93 -12.31 -13.25 -6.89
N SER A 94 -13.11 -13.06 -5.84
CA SER A 94 -12.94 -13.70 -4.54
C SER A 94 -13.12 -15.22 -4.67
N GLY A 95 -12.00 -15.93 -4.77
CA GLY A 95 -11.95 -17.39 -4.79
C GLY A 95 -10.53 -17.93 -4.98
N GLY A 96 -9.75 -18.04 -3.89
CA GLY A 96 -8.56 -18.91 -3.85
C GLY A 96 -7.34 -18.32 -3.14
N GLY A 97 -7.10 -18.74 -1.90
CA GLY A 97 -5.83 -18.59 -1.15
C GLY A 97 -5.37 -17.15 -0.84
N PRO A 98 -4.43 -16.95 0.09
CA PRO A 98 -3.83 -15.62 0.30
C PRO A 98 -3.02 -15.28 -0.96
N GLY A 99 -3.58 -14.43 -1.82
CA GLY A 99 -2.87 -13.88 -2.96
C GLY A 99 -1.82 -12.86 -2.52
N VAL A 100 -0.79 -12.68 -3.34
CA VAL A 100 0.29 -11.68 -3.16
C VAL A 100 -0.26 -10.25 -2.90
N GLY A 101 -1.50 -9.95 -3.30
CA GLY A 101 -2.18 -8.68 -3.03
C GLY A 101 -2.45 -8.39 -1.55
N ASP A 102 -2.72 -9.41 -0.73
CA ASP A 102 -3.02 -9.26 0.70
C ASP A 102 -1.78 -9.40 1.60
N LEU A 103 -0.63 -9.75 1.00
CA LEU A 103 0.61 -9.95 1.72
C LEU A 103 0.98 -8.70 2.53
N GLY A 104 1.19 -8.88 3.83
CA GLY A 104 1.58 -7.81 4.75
C GLY A 104 0.43 -6.90 5.21
N LEU A 105 -0.82 -7.11 4.78
CA LEU A 105 -1.97 -6.32 5.25
C LEU A 105 -2.67 -6.94 6.47
N ALA A 106 -2.53 -8.25 6.67
CA ALA A 106 -3.15 -8.94 7.79
C ALA A 106 -2.31 -8.86 9.08
N TRP A 107 -3.01 -8.87 10.22
CA TRP A 107 -2.42 -9.02 11.53
C TRP A 107 -2.27 -10.51 11.87
N SER A 108 -1.04 -11.03 11.87
CA SER A 108 -0.78 -12.43 12.19
C SER A 108 -1.04 -12.73 13.68
N ALA A 109 -1.64 -13.89 13.97
CA ALA A 109 -1.93 -14.30 15.34
C ALA A 109 -0.65 -14.52 16.17
N THR A 110 0.42 -15.04 15.55
CA THR A 110 1.67 -15.37 16.23
C THR A 110 2.87 -14.57 15.68
N PRO A 111 3.91 -14.33 16.50
CA PRO A 111 5.13 -13.67 16.02
C PRO A 111 5.85 -14.48 14.95
N HIS A 112 5.88 -15.81 15.06
CA HIS A 112 6.50 -16.67 14.04
C HIS A 112 5.79 -16.54 12.68
N ALA A 113 4.45 -16.53 12.65
CA ALA A 113 3.71 -16.27 11.41
C ALA A 113 3.97 -14.86 10.86
N THR A 114 4.21 -13.88 11.73
CA THR A 114 4.60 -12.51 11.32
C THR A 114 5.97 -12.53 10.64
N VAL A 115 6.94 -13.28 11.17
CA VAL A 115 8.27 -13.44 10.56
C VAL A 115 8.16 -14.02 9.15
N GLU A 116 7.32 -15.03 8.93
CA GLU A 116 7.12 -15.60 7.59
C GLU A 116 6.50 -14.59 6.61
N VAL A 117 5.49 -13.83 7.05
CA VAL A 117 4.89 -12.74 6.25
C VAL A 117 5.92 -11.68 5.89
N VAL A 118 6.77 -11.27 6.84
CA VAL A 118 7.84 -10.29 6.62
C VAL A 118 8.92 -10.85 5.68
N ALA A 119 9.26 -12.12 5.80
CA ALA A 119 10.21 -12.79 4.92
C ALA A 119 9.72 -12.82 3.47
N GLU A 120 8.45 -13.16 3.27
CA GLU A 120 7.85 -13.11 1.95
C GLU A 120 7.76 -11.68 1.43
N LEU A 121 7.36 -10.71 2.26
CA LEU A 121 7.28 -9.30 1.91
C LEU A 121 8.64 -8.75 1.44
N TRP A 122 9.72 -9.04 2.16
CA TRP A 122 11.07 -8.62 1.78
C TRP A 122 11.57 -9.25 0.49
N ARG A 123 11.27 -10.53 0.24
CA ARG A 123 11.66 -11.20 -1.01
C ARG A 123 10.89 -10.63 -2.18
N THR A 124 9.57 -10.45 -2.02
CA THR A 124 8.71 -9.91 -3.08
C THR A 124 9.02 -8.45 -3.36
N ASP A 125 9.40 -7.63 -2.36
CA ASP A 125 9.82 -6.24 -2.59
C ASP A 125 11.19 -6.11 -3.27
N LEU A 126 12.11 -7.02 -2.97
CA LEU A 126 13.43 -7.04 -3.61
C LEU A 126 13.36 -7.41 -5.10
N ASP A 127 12.33 -8.17 -5.53
CA ASP A 127 12.14 -8.52 -6.94
C ASP A 127 11.82 -7.27 -7.79
N ARG A 128 12.59 -7.06 -8.85
CA ARG A 128 12.40 -5.95 -9.80
C ARG A 128 11.05 -6.01 -10.53
N ARG A 129 10.41 -7.19 -10.58
CA ARG A 129 9.08 -7.40 -11.18
C ARG A 129 7.93 -7.34 -10.16
N SER A 130 8.21 -6.88 -8.95
CA SER A 130 7.22 -6.83 -7.86
C SER A 130 6.00 -5.98 -8.20
N VAL A 131 4.83 -6.59 -8.08
CA VAL A 131 3.53 -5.87 -8.15
C VAL A 131 3.24 -5.08 -6.87
N LEU A 132 3.99 -5.30 -5.78
CA LEU A 132 3.79 -4.63 -4.50
C LEU A 132 4.19 -3.16 -4.54
N ALA A 133 5.18 -2.79 -5.36
CA ALA A 133 5.59 -1.40 -5.51
C ALA A 133 4.47 -0.51 -6.08
N SER A 134 3.55 -1.09 -6.85
CA SER A 134 2.35 -0.45 -7.39
C SER A 134 1.08 -0.71 -6.57
N ALA A 135 1.18 -1.42 -5.44
CA ALA A 135 0.01 -1.76 -4.65
C ALA A 135 -0.67 -0.49 -4.12
N ALA A 136 -2.00 -0.46 -4.25
CA ALA A 136 -2.81 0.62 -3.70
C ALA A 136 -2.80 0.58 -2.16
N TRP A 137 -2.96 1.77 -1.58
CA TRP A 137 -3.24 1.91 -0.16
C TRP A 137 -4.69 1.50 0.13
N VAL A 138 -4.92 0.78 1.22
CA VAL A 138 -6.23 0.22 1.58
C VAL A 138 -6.63 0.74 2.96
N ALA A 139 -7.54 1.71 3.04
CA ALA A 139 -7.93 2.36 4.31
C ALA A 139 -8.37 1.36 5.40
N SER A 140 -9.18 0.38 5.01
CA SER A 140 -9.75 -0.62 5.92
C SER A 140 -8.71 -1.61 6.48
N ALA A 141 -7.51 -1.70 5.88
CA ALA A 141 -6.51 -2.67 6.31
C ALA A 141 -5.96 -2.38 7.71
N PHE A 142 -6.10 -1.15 8.23
CA PHE A 142 -5.70 -0.84 9.61
C PHE A 142 -6.74 -1.25 10.66
N THR A 143 -7.99 -1.54 10.29
CA THR A 143 -9.06 -1.84 11.25
C THR A 143 -8.75 -3.08 12.10
N GLY A 144 -8.27 -4.15 11.46
CA GLY A 144 -7.84 -5.38 12.14
C GLY A 144 -6.62 -5.14 13.05
N PRO A 145 -5.48 -4.66 12.52
CA PRO A 145 -4.28 -4.32 13.28
C PRO A 145 -4.53 -3.41 14.48
N THR A 146 -5.29 -2.32 14.30
CA THR A 146 -5.57 -1.36 15.38
C THR A 146 -6.35 -2.00 16.51
N ARG A 147 -7.37 -2.81 16.15
CA ARG A 147 -8.15 -3.56 17.14
C ARG A 147 -7.27 -4.52 17.93
N GLU A 148 -6.45 -5.32 17.25
CA GLU A 148 -5.61 -6.33 17.91
C GLU A 148 -4.52 -5.70 18.79
N TRP A 149 -3.93 -4.59 18.36
CA TRP A 149 -2.98 -3.83 19.17
C TRP A 149 -3.63 -3.29 20.45
N LEU A 150 -4.83 -2.71 20.35
CA LEU A 150 -5.58 -2.19 21.51
C LEU A 150 -5.97 -3.29 22.51
N LEU A 151 -6.17 -4.52 22.05
CA LEU A 151 -6.43 -5.66 22.94
C LEU A 151 -5.21 -6.04 23.78
N ASN A 152 -4.01 -5.53 23.44
CA ASN A 152 -2.76 -5.70 24.19
C ASN A 152 -2.49 -7.14 24.65
N ARG A 153 -2.81 -8.11 23.79
CA ARG A 153 -2.51 -9.52 24.07
C ARG A 153 -0.99 -9.69 24.09
N ARG A 154 -0.45 -10.05 25.26
CA ARG A 154 0.95 -10.44 25.38
C ARG A 154 1.17 -11.70 24.56
N ASP A 155 2.17 -11.66 23.68
CA ASP A 155 2.61 -12.86 22.99
C ASP A 155 3.23 -13.85 23.98
N GLU A 156 3.12 -15.13 23.63
CA GLU A 156 3.77 -16.23 24.34
C GLU A 156 5.30 -16.08 24.35
N ILE A 157 5.97 -16.98 25.07
CA ILE A 157 7.43 -17.02 25.15
C ILE A 157 8.02 -17.16 23.74
N LEU A 158 8.89 -16.23 23.35
CA LEU A 158 9.52 -16.15 22.05
C LEU A 158 10.85 -16.91 22.02
N ASN A 159 10.78 -18.23 22.06
CA ASN A 159 11.98 -19.07 21.91
C ASN A 159 11.94 -19.90 20.63
N ALA A 160 13.13 -20.15 20.08
CA ALA A 160 13.32 -21.02 18.92
C ALA A 160 14.47 -21.99 19.23
N ARG A 161 14.26 -23.28 18.94
CA ARG A 161 15.21 -24.35 19.32
C ARG A 161 16.01 -24.93 18.15
N SER A 162 15.73 -24.50 16.93
CA SER A 162 16.37 -24.99 15.70
C SER A 162 17.12 -23.89 14.98
N GLY A 163 18.15 -24.24 14.21
CA GLY A 163 18.93 -23.27 13.42
C GLY A 163 20.15 -22.71 14.16
N ARG A 164 20.86 -21.79 13.50
CA ARG A 164 22.06 -21.12 14.04
C ARG A 164 21.73 -20.47 15.38
N ARG A 165 22.60 -20.66 16.39
CA ARG A 165 22.47 -19.96 17.68
C ARG A 165 22.62 -18.46 17.48
N VAL A 166 21.62 -17.71 17.93
CA VAL A 166 21.58 -16.24 17.92
C VAL A 166 21.72 -15.74 19.34
N GLY A 167 22.52 -14.69 19.55
CA GLY A 167 22.77 -14.11 20.85
C GLY A 167 22.71 -12.59 20.85
N GLN A 168 23.00 -12.00 22.00
CA GLN A 168 22.90 -10.54 22.21
C GLN A 168 23.73 -9.74 21.20
N ARG A 169 24.92 -10.24 20.84
CA ARG A 169 25.79 -9.59 19.84
C ARG A 169 25.13 -9.45 18.47
N ASP A 170 24.32 -10.42 18.07
CA ASP A 170 23.58 -10.34 16.80
C ASP A 170 22.51 -9.25 16.91
N VAL A 171 21.78 -9.19 18.03
CA VAL A 171 20.78 -8.13 18.30
C VAL A 171 21.41 -6.73 18.32
N ASP A 172 22.55 -6.56 18.99
CA ASP A 172 23.27 -5.30 19.04
C ASP A 172 23.73 -4.85 17.64
N ALA A 173 24.18 -5.80 16.81
CA ALA A 173 24.55 -5.54 15.43
C ALA A 173 23.35 -5.09 14.58
N LEU A 174 22.16 -5.67 14.78
CA LEU A 174 20.94 -5.22 14.10
C LEU A 174 20.59 -3.78 14.48
N TRP A 175 20.72 -3.41 15.75
CA TRP A 175 20.48 -2.04 16.21
C TRP A 175 21.49 -1.05 15.64
N ALA A 176 22.78 -1.41 15.59
CA ALA A 176 23.80 -0.59 14.95
C ALA A 176 23.48 -0.35 13.47
N MET A 177 23.02 -1.38 12.75
CA MET A 177 22.60 -1.27 11.36
C MET A 177 21.34 -0.42 11.18
N CYS A 178 20.38 -0.46 12.11
CA CYS A 178 19.24 0.48 12.10
C CYS A 178 19.71 1.93 12.11
N GLY A 179 20.70 2.27 12.95
CA GLY A 179 21.31 3.60 12.99
C GLY A 179 21.98 3.97 11.67
N ALA A 180 22.79 3.06 11.12
CA ALA A 180 23.46 3.28 9.84
C ALA A 180 22.49 3.50 8.66
N PHE A 181 21.38 2.76 8.61
CA PHE A 181 20.36 2.97 7.58
C PHE A 181 19.58 4.27 7.76
N THR A 182 19.33 4.69 9.00
CA THR A 182 18.72 5.99 9.30
C THR A 182 19.62 7.13 8.81
N ASP A 183 20.92 7.06 9.09
CA ASP A 183 21.88 8.06 8.61
C ASP A 183 22.00 8.07 7.08
N ALA A 184 21.99 6.88 6.46
CA ALA A 184 22.04 6.76 5.00
C ALA A 184 20.79 7.35 4.33
N ASP A 185 19.61 7.15 4.92
CA ASP A 185 18.33 7.71 4.45
C ASP A 185 18.40 9.24 4.37
N HIS A 186 18.81 9.88 5.48
CA HIS A 186 18.95 11.33 5.58
C HIS A 186 19.97 11.92 4.58
N ARG A 187 21.02 11.16 4.21
CA ARG A 187 22.10 11.66 3.35
C ARG A 187 21.90 11.37 1.86
N LEU A 188 21.32 10.23 1.52
CA LEU A 188 21.25 9.72 0.15
C LEU A 188 19.83 9.76 -0.45
N GLY A 189 18.81 9.94 0.41
CA GLY A 189 17.40 9.82 0.05
C GLY A 189 16.91 8.37 0.01
N GLY A 190 15.65 8.16 0.38
CA GLY A 190 15.09 6.83 0.67
C GLY A 190 15.11 5.82 -0.47
N GLY A 191 15.19 6.25 -1.74
CA GLY A 191 15.25 5.34 -2.88
C GLY A 191 16.51 4.45 -2.92
N TYR A 192 17.69 5.03 -2.69
CA TYR A 192 18.97 4.29 -2.73
C TYR A 192 19.17 3.46 -1.46
N ALA A 193 18.93 4.05 -0.29
CA ALA A 193 19.10 3.39 1.00
C ALA A 193 18.22 2.14 1.14
N ARG A 194 16.99 2.18 0.62
CA ARG A 194 16.03 1.06 0.66
C ARG A 194 16.50 -0.18 -0.07
N SER A 195 17.14 -0.03 -1.23
CA SER A 195 17.60 -1.19 -2.01
C SER A 195 18.69 -1.97 -1.26
N THR A 196 19.60 -1.25 -0.58
CA THR A 196 20.63 -1.82 0.27
C THR A 196 20.02 -2.44 1.54
N LEU A 197 19.05 -1.75 2.15
CA LEU A 197 18.31 -2.28 3.30
C LEU A 197 17.62 -3.60 2.96
N LEU A 198 16.96 -3.70 1.81
CA LEU A 198 16.30 -4.94 1.38
C LEU A 198 17.28 -6.10 1.17
N HIS A 199 18.48 -5.84 0.65
CA HIS A 199 19.52 -6.87 0.57
C HIS A 199 19.98 -7.30 1.96
N TYR A 200 20.22 -6.34 2.86
CA TYR A 200 20.64 -6.63 4.23
C TYR A 200 19.61 -7.46 4.99
N VAL A 201 18.33 -7.09 4.95
CA VAL A 201 17.29 -7.85 5.65
C VAL A 201 17.11 -9.26 5.09
N ASN A 202 17.20 -9.43 3.77
CA ASN A 202 17.09 -10.75 3.15
C ASN A 202 18.30 -11.65 3.44
N GLN A 203 19.52 -11.11 3.48
CA GLN A 203 20.74 -11.91 3.62
C GLN A 203 21.25 -12.07 5.05
N VAL A 204 21.00 -11.09 5.92
CA VAL A 204 21.53 -11.07 7.29
C VAL A 204 20.43 -11.30 8.31
N VAL A 205 19.32 -10.57 8.19
CA VAL A 205 18.29 -10.58 9.24
C VAL A 205 17.43 -11.84 9.17
N LEU A 206 17.02 -12.28 7.97
CA LEU A 206 16.22 -13.50 7.83
C LEU A 206 16.88 -14.75 8.44
N PRO A 207 18.16 -15.07 8.16
CA PRO A 207 18.81 -16.21 8.80
C PRO A 207 18.85 -16.14 10.33
N LEU A 208 18.88 -14.93 10.91
CA LEU A 208 18.84 -14.74 12.38
C LEU A 208 17.42 -14.98 12.92
N LEU A 209 16.39 -14.51 12.23
CA LEU A 209 14.99 -14.74 12.62
C LEU A 209 14.60 -16.23 12.58
N HIS A 210 15.21 -17.00 11.67
CA HIS A 210 15.08 -18.46 11.57
C HIS A 210 16.11 -19.25 12.41
N GLY A 211 16.89 -18.56 13.23
CA GLY A 211 17.86 -19.17 14.13
C GLY A 211 17.23 -19.70 15.43
N SER A 212 18.10 -20.14 16.35
CA SER A 212 17.73 -20.56 17.70
C SER A 212 18.08 -19.48 18.73
N TYR A 213 17.14 -19.19 19.63
CA TYR A 213 17.25 -18.13 20.64
C TYR A 213 16.32 -18.40 21.83
N ASP A 214 16.64 -17.78 22.97
CA ASP A 214 15.74 -17.71 24.13
C ASP A 214 14.76 -16.52 24.02
N ASP A 215 13.85 -16.40 24.99
CA ASP A 215 12.83 -15.34 25.01
C ASP A 215 13.42 -13.92 24.98
N THR A 216 14.54 -13.70 25.66
CA THR A 216 15.14 -12.37 25.78
C THR A 216 15.71 -11.96 24.43
N ILE A 217 16.47 -12.85 23.81
CA ILE A 217 17.04 -12.62 22.47
C ILE A 217 15.93 -12.56 21.42
N GLY A 218 14.92 -13.42 21.50
CA GLY A 218 13.75 -13.41 20.60
C GLY A 218 13.03 -12.07 20.62
N ARG A 219 12.75 -11.51 21.81
CA ARG A 219 12.16 -10.17 21.95
C ARG A 219 13.05 -9.07 21.36
N GLY A 220 14.35 -9.14 21.60
CA GLY A 220 15.33 -8.21 21.04
C GLY A 220 15.36 -8.24 19.50
N LEU A 221 15.33 -9.44 18.91
CA LEU A 221 15.26 -9.64 17.45
C LEU A 221 13.97 -9.06 16.87
N MET A 222 12.82 -9.32 17.51
CA MET A 222 11.53 -8.76 17.04
C MET A 222 11.54 -7.23 17.09
N ALA A 223 12.09 -6.63 18.15
CA ALA A 223 12.18 -5.18 18.29
C ALA A 223 13.10 -4.54 17.23
N ALA A 224 14.30 -5.10 17.00
CA ALA A 224 15.21 -4.60 15.96
C ALA A 224 14.62 -4.78 14.55
N THR A 225 13.95 -5.91 14.30
CA THR A 225 13.29 -6.18 13.02
C THR A 225 12.10 -5.24 12.80
N ALA A 226 11.33 -4.93 13.85
CA ALA A 226 10.28 -3.93 13.78
C ALA A 226 10.82 -2.58 13.31
N ARG A 227 11.98 -2.15 13.83
CA ARG A 227 12.63 -0.90 13.41
C ARG A 227 13.11 -0.95 11.96
N LEU A 228 13.65 -2.08 11.49
CA LEU A 228 14.04 -2.22 10.08
C LEU A 228 12.83 -2.20 9.14
N CYS A 229 11.71 -2.84 9.51
CA CYS A 229 10.45 -2.75 8.77
C CYS A 229 9.90 -1.32 8.75
N ASP A 230 10.02 -0.59 9.85
CA ASP A 230 9.64 0.82 9.91
C ASP A 230 10.47 1.69 8.96
N LEU A 231 11.79 1.50 8.89
CA LEU A 231 12.65 2.17 7.90
C LEU A 231 12.24 1.81 6.47
N CYS A 232 11.92 0.53 6.19
CA CYS A 232 11.36 0.14 4.89
C CYS A 232 10.05 0.86 4.58
N ALA A 233 9.21 1.11 5.58
CA ALA A 233 7.94 1.81 5.43
C ALA A 233 8.15 3.28 5.06
N PHE A 234 8.95 4.01 5.83
CA PHE A 234 9.28 5.42 5.58
C PHE A 234 9.93 5.62 4.21
N MET A 235 10.97 4.84 3.89
CA MET A 235 11.64 4.94 2.59
C MET A 235 10.70 4.62 1.41
N SER A 236 9.72 3.73 1.62
CA SER A 236 8.69 3.44 0.61
C SER A 236 7.68 4.58 0.48
N PHE A 237 7.31 5.22 1.59
CA PHE A 237 6.42 6.37 1.62
C PHE A 237 7.02 7.55 0.84
N ASP A 238 8.28 7.88 1.10
CA ASP A 238 9.02 8.95 0.41
C ASP A 238 9.20 8.69 -1.09
N SER A 239 9.27 7.40 -1.46
CA SER A 239 9.31 6.96 -2.86
C SER A 239 7.93 6.87 -3.53
N ASN A 240 6.88 7.44 -2.92
CA ASN A 240 5.48 7.42 -3.38
C ASN A 240 4.86 6.02 -3.54
N LYS A 241 5.32 5.03 -2.76
CA LYS A 241 4.82 3.64 -2.75
C LYS A 241 3.92 3.39 -1.53
N GLN A 242 2.80 4.09 -1.48
CA GLN A 242 1.94 4.20 -0.30
C GLN A 242 1.37 2.86 0.20
N GLY A 243 0.93 1.98 -0.70
CA GLY A 243 0.43 0.66 -0.30
C GLY A 243 1.54 -0.25 0.25
N LEU A 244 2.76 -0.12 -0.25
CA LEU A 244 3.90 -0.87 0.25
C LEU A 244 4.35 -0.36 1.62
N ALA A 245 4.37 0.96 1.80
CA ALA A 245 4.61 1.58 3.10
C ALA A 245 3.61 1.08 4.15
N GLN A 246 2.31 1.04 3.82
CA GLN A 246 1.27 0.52 4.71
C GLN A 246 1.54 -0.92 5.19
N ARG A 247 1.91 -1.82 4.28
CA ARG A 247 2.23 -3.22 4.62
C ARG A 247 3.38 -3.28 5.61
N TYR A 248 4.45 -2.52 5.37
CA TYR A 248 5.57 -2.46 6.30
C TYR A 248 5.20 -1.88 7.66
N PHE A 249 4.38 -0.82 7.73
CA PHE A 249 3.91 -0.26 9.00
C PHE A 249 3.09 -1.27 9.82
N ILE A 250 2.19 -2.00 9.17
CA ILE A 250 1.38 -3.03 9.85
C ILE A 250 2.29 -4.11 10.44
N GLN A 251 3.26 -4.60 9.66
CA GLN A 251 4.16 -5.64 10.14
C GLN A 251 5.14 -5.13 11.21
N ALA A 252 5.62 -3.89 11.09
CA ALA A 252 6.46 -3.24 12.10
C ALA A 252 5.74 -3.17 13.46
N LEU A 253 4.46 -2.76 13.47
CA LEU A 253 3.64 -2.73 14.68
C LEU A 253 3.47 -4.13 15.30
N ARG A 254 3.20 -5.15 14.47
CA ARG A 254 3.05 -6.53 14.97
C ARG A 254 4.32 -7.07 15.62
N LEU A 255 5.47 -6.81 15.01
CA LEU A 255 6.78 -7.20 15.54
C LEU A 255 7.14 -6.40 16.81
N ALA A 256 6.80 -5.11 16.85
CA ALA A 256 6.99 -4.29 18.05
C ALA A 256 6.16 -4.82 19.24
N GLN A 257 4.96 -5.34 18.99
CA GLN A 257 4.16 -6.02 20.01
C GLN A 257 4.88 -7.24 20.57
N ALA A 258 5.39 -8.09 19.68
CA ALA A 258 6.11 -9.31 20.04
C ALA A 258 7.36 -8.99 20.89
N GLY A 259 8.04 -7.89 20.59
CA GLY A 259 9.17 -7.38 21.37
C GLY A 259 8.87 -6.99 22.82
N GLY A 260 7.61 -6.99 23.28
CA GLY A 260 7.27 -6.76 24.70
C GLY A 260 7.23 -5.29 25.14
N ASN A 261 7.14 -4.37 24.19
CA ASN A 261 6.85 -2.94 24.32
C ASN A 261 7.69 -2.09 25.30
N ARG A 262 8.89 -1.75 24.82
CA ARG A 262 9.42 -0.37 24.84
C ARG A 262 10.03 0.05 23.49
N ALA A 263 9.74 -0.71 22.42
CA ALA A 263 10.15 -0.37 21.05
C ALA A 263 9.46 0.90 20.52
N LEU A 264 8.41 1.40 21.20
CA LEU A 264 7.83 2.72 20.95
C LEU A 264 8.74 3.89 21.37
N GLU A 265 9.75 3.69 22.24
CA GLU A 265 10.77 4.73 22.48
C GLU A 265 11.73 4.87 21.28
N CYS A 266 11.82 3.85 20.41
CA CYS A 266 12.66 3.86 19.21
C CYS A 266 12.05 4.68 18.05
N PHE A 267 10.74 4.93 18.09
CA PHE A 267 10.06 5.84 17.15
C PHE A 267 10.20 7.32 17.56
N ARG A 268 10.88 7.61 18.68
CA ARG A 268 11.00 8.95 19.25
C ARG A 268 12.15 9.80 18.70
N PHE A 269 12.83 9.34 17.65
CA PHE A 269 13.81 10.15 16.94
C PHE A 269 13.56 10.03 15.44
N TYR A 270 12.63 10.86 14.98
CA TYR A 270 12.65 11.54 13.70
C TYR A 270 12.45 13.03 13.98
#